data_AF-A0A9W3ER35-F1
#
_entry.id   AF-A0A9W3ER35-F1
#
_cell.length_a   1.000
_cell.length_b   1.000
_cell.length_c   1.000
_cell.angle_alpha   90.00
_cell.angle_beta   90.00
_cell.angle_gamma   90.00
#
_symmetry.space_group_name_H-M   'P 1'
#
loop_
_entity.id
_entity.type
_entity.pdbx_description
1 polymer ?
#
loop_
_entity_poly.entity_id
_entity_poly.type
_entity_poly.pdbx_seq_one_letter_code
_entity_poly.pdbx_strand_id
1 'polypeptide(L)'
;MWSIGVITYILLSGASPFLGDTKQETLANITAVSYNFDEEFFSQTSELAKDFIRKLLVKETRKRLTIQEALSHPWITPVDHQQALVRRESAVNLENFKKQYVRRRWKLSFSIVSLCNHLTRSLMKKVHLRPDADLRNCDSDTEEDITKRKALHPRRRSSTS
;
A
#
# COMPACT_ATOMS: atom_id res chain seq x y z
N MET A 1 -7.13 -19.17 22.05
CA MET A 1 -8.35 -18.33 22.23
C MET A 1 -8.17 -16.91 21.69
N TRP A 2 -7.20 -16.11 22.15
CA TRP A 2 -6.96 -14.75 21.59
C TRP A 2 -6.83 -14.75 20.06
N SER A 3 -5.95 -15.60 19.53
CA SER A 3 -5.75 -15.72 18.07
C SER A 3 -7.02 -16.14 17.33
N ILE A 4 -7.90 -16.91 17.95
CA ILE A 4 -9.20 -17.27 17.37
C ILE A 4 -10.06 -16.02 17.23
N GLY A 5 -10.14 -15.19 18.27
CA GLY A 5 -10.87 -13.91 18.21
C GLY A 5 -10.34 -13.00 17.10
N VAL A 6 -9.01 -12.92 16.94
CA VAL A 6 -8.37 -12.14 15.86
C VAL A 6 -8.74 -12.70 14.48
N ILE A 7 -8.66 -14.03 14.29
CA ILE A 7 -9.02 -14.68 13.02
C ILE A 7 -10.50 -14.46 12.72
N THR A 8 -11.39 -14.64 13.69
CA THR A 8 -12.82 -14.43 13.53
C THR A 8 -13.14 -12.99 13.14
N TYR A 9 -12.52 -12.00 13.80
CA TYR A 9 -12.67 -10.60 13.42
C TYR A 9 -12.30 -10.37 11.95
N ILE A 10 -11.16 -10.90 11.51
CA ILE A 10 -10.68 -10.78 10.12
C ILE A 10 -11.61 -11.49 9.15
N LEU A 11 -12.12 -12.68 9.49
CA LEU A 11 -13.02 -13.44 8.62
C LEU A 11 -14.33 -12.70 8.37
N LEU A 12 -14.88 -12.03 9.39
CA LEU A 12 -16.17 -11.34 9.28
C LEU A 12 -16.06 -9.96 8.60
N SER A 13 -14.94 -9.26 8.80
CA SER A 13 -14.76 -7.86 8.35
C SER A 13 -13.77 -7.67 7.20
N GLY A 14 -12.78 -8.56 7.05
CA GLY A 14 -11.58 -8.33 6.24
C GLY A 14 -10.51 -7.44 6.87
N ALA A 15 -10.83 -6.74 7.96
CA ALA A 15 -9.92 -5.83 8.66
C ALA A 15 -9.22 -6.54 9.83
N SER A 16 -8.07 -6.02 10.27
CA SER A 16 -7.38 -6.54 11.46
C SER A 16 -7.73 -5.69 12.67
N PRO A 17 -8.12 -6.28 13.83
CA PRO A 17 -8.64 -5.52 14.97
C PRO A 17 -7.61 -4.59 15.61
N PHE A 18 -6.32 -4.92 15.53
CA PHE A 18 -5.24 -4.20 16.22
C PHE A 18 -4.18 -3.61 15.29
N LEU A 19 -4.33 -3.74 13.97
CA LEU A 19 -3.28 -3.31 13.04
C LEU A 19 -3.22 -1.78 12.97
N GLY A 20 -2.09 -1.21 13.38
CA GLY A 20 -1.74 0.19 13.13
C GLY A 20 -0.80 0.36 11.95
N ASP A 21 -0.44 1.61 11.64
CA ASP A 21 0.51 1.96 10.58
C ASP A 21 1.93 1.53 10.93
N THR A 22 2.27 1.52 12.21
CA THR A 22 3.57 1.05 12.72
C THR A 22 3.44 -0.18 13.60
N LYS A 23 4.56 -0.91 13.75
CA LYS A 23 4.64 -2.02 14.71
C LYS A 23 4.38 -1.56 16.15
N GLN A 24 4.87 -0.38 16.50
CA GLN A 24 4.70 0.19 17.85
C GLN A 24 3.22 0.48 18.13
N GLU A 25 2.52 1.09 17.17
CA GLU A 25 1.08 1.34 17.27
C GLU A 25 0.29 0.04 17.38
N THR A 26 0.63 -0.97 16.58
CA THR A 26 -0.01 -2.30 16.64
C THR A 26 0.15 -2.93 18.04
N LEU A 27 1.35 -2.86 18.61
CA LEU A 27 1.61 -3.36 19.97
C LEU A 27 0.86 -2.57 21.04
N ALA A 28 0.76 -1.24 20.88
CA ALA A 28 -0.01 -0.38 21.76
C ALA A 28 -1.50 -0.75 21.73
N ASN A 29 -2.08 -0.94 20.55
CA ASN A 29 -3.47 -1.36 20.36
C ASN A 29 -3.75 -2.73 21.02
N ILE A 30 -2.86 -3.70 20.85
CA ILE A 30 -2.97 -5.02 21.51
C ILE A 30 -2.94 -4.87 23.03
N THR A 31 -2.00 -4.07 23.57
CA THR A 31 -1.80 -3.93 25.01
C THR A 31 -2.95 -3.17 25.69
N ALA A 32 -3.52 -2.20 24.99
CA ALA A 32 -4.70 -1.45 25.39
C ALA A 32 -6.01 -2.21 25.14
N VAL A 33 -5.98 -3.31 24.37
CA VAL A 33 -7.18 -3.99 23.85
C VAL A 33 -8.09 -2.99 23.11
N SER A 34 -7.47 -2.14 22.31
CA SER A 34 -8.14 -1.11 21.51
C SER A 34 -8.53 -1.68 20.16
N TYR A 35 -9.81 -2.00 20.01
CA TYR A 35 -10.45 -2.34 18.75
C TYR A 35 -11.93 -1.96 18.85
N ASN A 36 -12.59 -1.78 17.71
CA ASN A 36 -13.99 -1.41 17.62
C ASN A 36 -14.68 -2.26 16.55
N PHE A 37 -16.01 -2.15 16.45
CA PHE A 37 -16.79 -2.80 15.39
C PHE A 37 -17.35 -1.71 14.47
N ASP A 38 -16.49 -1.12 13.63
CA ASP A 38 -16.91 -0.05 12.73
C ASP A 38 -18.05 -0.50 11.80
N GLU A 39 -19.05 0.37 11.65
CA GLU A 39 -20.25 0.12 10.85
C GLU A 39 -19.92 -0.21 9.38
N GLU A 40 -18.84 0.39 8.83
CA GLU A 40 -18.33 0.10 7.48
C GLU A 40 -18.05 -1.39 7.28
N PHE A 41 -17.55 -2.07 8.31
CA PHE A 41 -17.19 -3.48 8.22
C PHE A 41 -18.23 -4.42 8.84
N PHE A 42 -18.96 -3.96 9.86
CA PHE A 42 -19.81 -4.81 10.70
C PHE A 42 -21.31 -4.52 10.64
N SER A 43 -21.78 -3.64 9.73
CA SER A 43 -23.21 -3.31 9.56
C SER A 43 -24.12 -4.53 9.37
N GLN A 44 -23.63 -5.58 8.71
CA GLN A 44 -24.39 -6.82 8.46
C GLN A 44 -24.00 -7.98 9.39
N THR A 45 -23.15 -7.73 10.39
CA THR A 45 -22.69 -8.76 11.33
C THR A 45 -23.55 -8.76 12.59
N SER A 46 -24.13 -9.91 12.95
CA SER A 46 -24.95 -10.00 14.17
C SER A 46 -24.20 -9.67 15.45
N GLU A 47 -24.97 -9.19 16.44
CA GLU A 47 -24.49 -8.96 17.79
C GLU A 47 -23.96 -10.23 18.47
N LEU A 48 -24.49 -11.42 18.12
CA LEU A 48 -23.96 -12.70 18.61
C LEU A 48 -22.51 -12.93 18.17
N ALA A 49 -22.18 -12.57 16.92
CA ALA A 49 -20.82 -12.70 16.40
C ALA A 49 -19.87 -11.70 17.05
N LYS A 50 -20.32 -10.44 17.21
CA LYS A 50 -19.55 -9.41 17.92
C LYS A 50 -19.32 -9.81 19.38
N ASP A 51 -20.32 -10.35 20.06
CA ASP A 51 -20.20 -10.82 21.45
C ASP A 51 -19.19 -11.97 21.59
N PHE A 52 -19.21 -12.92 20.65
CA PHE A 52 -18.22 -13.99 20.62
C PHE A 52 -16.79 -13.44 20.52
N ILE A 53 -16.55 -12.47 19.63
CA ILE A 53 -15.25 -11.81 19.51
C ILE A 53 -14.88 -11.06 20.81
N ARG A 54 -15.82 -10.31 21.40
CA ARG A 54 -15.60 -9.56 22.65
C ARG A 54 -15.10 -10.46 23.78
N LYS A 55 -15.71 -11.63 23.93
CA LYS A 55 -15.37 -12.59 24.97
C LYS A 55 -14.06 -13.37 24.70
N LEU A 56 -13.56 -13.35 23.45
CA LEU A 56 -12.26 -13.90 23.08
C LEU A 56 -11.11 -12.89 23.19
N LEU A 57 -11.37 -11.62 22.92
CA LEU A 57 -10.39 -10.53 22.94
C LEU A 57 -10.38 -9.80 24.29
N VAL A 58 -10.26 -10.58 25.37
CA VAL A 58 -10.19 -10.06 26.75
C VAL A 58 -8.75 -10.05 27.25
N LYS A 59 -8.32 -8.95 27.88
CA LYS A 59 -6.96 -8.80 28.46
C LYS A 59 -6.69 -9.83 29.55
N GLU A 60 -7.59 -9.92 30.52
CA GLU A 60 -7.51 -10.86 31.63
C GLU A 60 -7.72 -12.29 31.15
N THR A 61 -6.69 -13.13 31.30
CA THR A 61 -6.70 -14.52 30.80
C THR A 61 -7.78 -15.37 31.45
N ARG A 62 -8.11 -15.13 32.72
CA ARG A 62 -9.13 -15.88 33.47
C ARG A 62 -10.56 -15.54 33.07
N LYS A 63 -10.78 -14.34 32.53
CA LYS A 63 -12.10 -13.89 32.03
C LYS A 63 -12.31 -14.20 30.55
N ARG A 64 -11.23 -14.55 29.85
CA ARG A 64 -11.27 -14.91 28.43
C ARG A 64 -11.88 -16.29 28.29
N LEU A 65 -12.79 -16.47 27.32
CA LEU A 65 -13.38 -17.78 27.06
C LEU A 65 -12.32 -18.85 26.86
N THR A 66 -12.52 -19.96 27.53
CA THR A 66 -11.90 -21.25 27.23
C THR A 66 -12.48 -21.82 25.94
N ILE A 67 -11.85 -22.88 25.41
CA ILE A 67 -12.33 -23.53 24.20
C ILE A 67 -13.73 -24.15 24.37
N GLN A 68 -14.01 -24.72 25.55
CA GLN A 68 -15.31 -25.35 25.82
C GLN A 68 -16.42 -24.31 25.88
N GLU A 69 -16.18 -23.19 26.59
CA GLU A 69 -17.14 -22.09 26.64
C GLU A 69 -17.36 -21.47 25.25
N ALA A 70 -16.31 -21.35 24.44
CA ALA A 70 -16.41 -20.85 23.07
C ALA A 70 -17.25 -21.77 22.17
N LEU A 71 -17.11 -23.10 22.27
CA LEU A 71 -17.92 -24.06 21.52
C LEU A 71 -19.40 -24.03 21.95
N SER A 72 -19.65 -23.79 23.24
CA SER A 72 -21.00 -23.63 23.79
C SER A 72 -21.62 -22.25 23.54
N HIS A 73 -20.88 -21.30 22.95
CA HIS A 73 -21.37 -19.95 22.75
C HIS A 73 -22.55 -19.93 21.77
N PRO A 74 -23.62 -19.14 21.99
CA PRO A 74 -24.82 -19.08 21.13
C PRO A 74 -24.54 -18.82 19.63
N TRP A 75 -23.46 -18.12 19.33
CA TRP A 75 -23.03 -17.89 17.95
C TRP A 75 -22.52 -19.16 17.24
N ILE A 76 -21.91 -20.08 18.00
CA ILE A 76 -21.38 -21.36 17.49
C ILE A 76 -22.45 -22.45 17.60
N THR A 77 -23.07 -22.56 18.77
CA THR A 77 -24.11 -23.54 19.10
C THR A 77 -25.35 -22.78 19.59
N PRO A 78 -26.27 -22.40 18.69
CA PRO A 78 -27.51 -21.71 19.06
C PRO A 78 -28.37 -22.56 20.01
N VAL A 79 -28.95 -21.93 21.03
CA VAL A 79 -29.83 -22.62 21.99
C VAL A 79 -31.31 -22.60 21.59
N ASP A 80 -31.68 -21.70 20.67
CA ASP A 80 -33.06 -21.55 20.18
C ASP A 80 -33.10 -21.21 18.68
N HIS A 81 -34.29 -21.32 18.09
CA HIS A 81 -34.51 -21.09 16.66
C HIS A 81 -34.26 -19.62 16.26
N GLN A 82 -34.53 -18.65 17.13
CA GLN A 82 -34.34 -17.23 16.84
C GLN A 82 -32.85 -16.91 16.70
N GLN A 83 -32.00 -17.43 17.58
CA GLN A 83 -30.55 -17.31 17.47
C GLN A 83 -30.01 -17.97 16.19
N ALA A 84 -30.55 -19.12 15.80
CA ALA A 84 -30.18 -19.79 14.57
C ALA A 84 -30.52 -18.96 13.32
N LEU A 85 -31.67 -18.29 13.32
CA LEU A 85 -32.08 -17.36 12.25
C LEU A 85 -31.15 -16.15 12.15
N VAL A 86 -30.88 -15.47 13.28
CA VAL A 86 -29.96 -14.32 13.34
C VAL A 86 -28.57 -14.70 12.79
N ARG A 87 -28.07 -15.88 13.14
CA ARG A 87 -26.79 -16.38 12.62
C ARG A 87 -26.83 -16.60 11.11
N ARG A 88 -27.94 -17.12 10.58
CA ARG A 88 -28.12 -17.38 9.15
C ARG A 88 -28.22 -16.11 8.32
N GLU A 89 -28.83 -15.07 8.86
CA GLU A 89 -29.01 -13.76 8.21
C GLU A 89 -27.75 -12.89 8.27
N SER A 90 -26.84 -13.18 9.20
CA SER A 90 -25.56 -12.47 9.33
C SER A 90 -24.67 -12.74 8.13
N ALA A 91 -24.56 -11.76 7.23
CA ALA A 91 -23.68 -11.86 6.08
C ALA A 91 -22.22 -11.56 6.48
N VAL A 92 -21.29 -12.27 5.87
CA VAL A 92 -19.86 -11.94 5.93
C VAL A 92 -19.59 -10.85 4.89
N ASN A 93 -18.88 -9.78 5.29
CA ASN A 93 -18.54 -8.70 4.36
C ASN A 93 -17.39 -9.13 3.41
N LEU A 94 -17.75 -9.90 2.40
CA LEU A 94 -16.81 -10.52 1.46
C LEU A 94 -16.12 -9.48 0.56
N GLU A 95 -16.76 -8.34 0.29
CA GLU A 95 -16.17 -7.26 -0.50
C GLU A 95 -14.97 -6.65 0.21
N ASN A 96 -15.13 -6.28 1.48
CA ASN A 96 -14.04 -5.78 2.30
C ASN A 96 -12.97 -6.84 2.52
N PHE A 97 -13.35 -8.10 2.73
CA PHE A 97 -12.41 -9.21 2.82
C PHE A 97 -11.53 -9.33 1.57
N LYS A 98 -12.13 -9.34 0.37
CA LYS A 98 -11.41 -9.40 -0.91
C LYS A 98 -10.51 -8.18 -1.09
N LYS A 99 -11.03 -6.97 -0.85
CA LYS A 99 -10.28 -5.71 -0.98
C LYS A 99 -9.03 -5.70 -0.11
N GLN A 100 -9.15 -6.11 1.15
CA GLN A 100 -8.02 -6.13 2.08
C GLN A 100 -7.03 -7.26 1.78
N TYR A 101 -7.53 -8.42 1.37
CA TYR A 101 -6.70 -9.55 0.93
C TYR A 101 -5.86 -9.19 -0.31
N VAL A 102 -6.49 -8.57 -1.32
CA VAL A 102 -5.81 -8.05 -2.52
C VAL A 102 -4.77 -7.02 -2.12
N ARG A 103 -5.12 -6.01 -1.31
CA ARG A 103 -4.14 -5.02 -0.81
C ARG A 103 -2.91 -5.67 -0.20
N ARG A 104 -3.07 -6.66 0.68
CA ARG A 104 -1.94 -7.39 1.29
C ARG A 104 -1.07 -8.09 0.25
N ARG A 105 -1.67 -8.70 -0.77
CA ARG A 105 -0.95 -9.38 -1.87
C ARG A 105 -0.14 -8.41 -2.72
N TRP A 106 -0.68 -7.21 -3.01
CA TRP A 106 -0.09 -6.26 -3.96
C TRP A 106 0.85 -5.22 -3.34
N LYS A 107 1.06 -5.21 -2.01
CA LYS A 107 1.95 -4.24 -1.34
C LYS A 107 3.35 -4.18 -1.97
N LEU A 108 3.98 -5.34 -2.17
CA LEU A 108 5.33 -5.41 -2.76
C LEU A 108 5.35 -4.96 -4.22
N SER A 109 4.38 -5.43 -5.02
CA SER A 109 4.24 -5.03 -6.42
C SER A 109 4.04 -3.52 -6.56
N PHE A 110 3.24 -2.91 -5.68
CA PHE A 110 3.07 -1.45 -5.62
C PHE A 110 4.37 -0.73 -5.30
N SER A 111 5.13 -1.20 -4.29
CA SER A 111 6.42 -0.62 -3.95
C SER A 111 7.42 -0.68 -5.11
N ILE A 112 7.48 -1.80 -5.84
CA ILE A 112 8.35 -1.95 -7.01
C ILE A 112 7.96 -0.97 -8.11
N VAL A 113 6.68 -0.92 -8.48
CA VAL A 113 6.20 0.00 -9.54
C VAL A 113 6.42 1.47 -9.14
N SER A 114 6.18 1.81 -7.87
CA SER A 114 6.42 3.15 -7.33
C SER A 114 7.90 3.53 -7.43
N LEU A 115 8.81 2.64 -7.05
CA LEU A 115 10.26 2.85 -7.16
C LEU A 115 10.69 3.00 -8.62
N CYS A 116 10.23 2.11 -9.51
CA CYS A 116 10.53 2.21 -10.94
C CYS A 116 10.07 3.56 -11.51
N ASN A 117 8.84 3.98 -11.21
CA ASN A 117 8.33 5.28 -11.64
C ASN A 117 9.14 6.45 -11.06
N HIS A 118 9.58 6.35 -9.81
CA HIS A 118 10.42 7.36 -9.18
C HIS A 118 11.80 7.45 -9.85
N LEU A 119 12.44 6.30 -10.12
CA LEU A 119 13.73 6.21 -10.80
C LEU A 119 13.63 6.73 -12.24
N THR A 120 12.62 6.33 -13.00
CA THR A 120 12.39 6.82 -14.37
C THR A 120 12.20 8.33 -14.40
N ARG A 121 11.42 8.91 -13.48
CA ARG A 121 11.26 10.38 -13.38
C ARG A 121 12.56 11.08 -12.99
N SER A 122 13.35 10.49 -12.10
CA SER A 122 14.64 11.03 -11.67
C SER A 122 15.68 11.00 -12.80
N LEU A 123 15.72 9.91 -13.57
CA LEU A 123 16.58 9.76 -14.74
C LEU A 123 16.17 10.70 -15.86
N MET A 124 14.87 10.82 -16.16
CA MET A 124 14.34 11.79 -17.14
C MET A 124 14.69 13.25 -16.77
N LYS A 125 14.59 13.62 -15.48
CA LYS A 125 15.04 14.94 -14.99
C LYS A 125 16.54 15.15 -15.14
N LYS A 126 17.37 14.12 -14.91
CA LYS A 126 18.83 14.19 -15.11
C LYS A 126 19.22 14.31 -16.58
N VAL A 127 18.47 13.67 -17.48
CA VAL A 127 18.67 13.79 -18.94
C VAL A 127 18.33 15.20 -19.43
N HIS A 128 17.25 15.81 -18.94
CA HIS A 128 16.88 17.20 -19.29
C HIS A 128 17.82 18.28 -18.69
N LEU A 129 18.61 17.94 -17.66
CA LEU A 129 19.59 18.84 -17.03
C LEU A 129 21.01 18.69 -17.59
N ARG A 130 21.22 17.91 -18.65
CA ARG A 130 22.41 18.03 -19.51
C ARG A 130 22.05 18.90 -20.72
N PRO A 131 22.40 20.20 -20.73
CA PRO A 131 22.39 20.94 -21.98
C PRO A 131 23.46 20.34 -22.90
N ASP A 132 23.13 20.25 -24.18
CA ASP A 132 24.02 19.89 -25.28
C ASP A 132 25.40 20.52 -25.12
N ALA A 133 26.38 19.73 -24.68
CA ALA A 133 27.79 20.06 -24.71
C ALA A 133 28.54 18.91 -25.37
N ASP A 134 28.14 18.58 -26.59
CA ASP A 134 28.97 17.87 -27.56
C ASP A 134 28.46 18.20 -28.99
N LEU A 135 28.47 19.49 -29.34
CA LEU A 135 28.60 19.89 -30.73
C LEU A 135 30.09 19.77 -31.08
N ARG A 136 30.56 18.52 -31.32
CA ARG A 136 31.88 18.29 -31.90
C ARG A 136 31.75 18.32 -33.42
N ASN A 137 32.45 19.29 -34.02
CA ASN A 137 32.77 19.35 -35.44
C ASN A 137 33.19 17.98 -35.97
N CYS A 138 32.48 17.50 -37.00
CA CYS A 138 33.05 16.61 -38.00
C CYS A 138 33.30 17.46 -39.25
N ASP A 139 34.50 18.03 -39.34
CA ASP A 139 35.10 18.37 -40.63
C ASP A 139 35.73 17.10 -41.19
N SER A 140 35.33 16.71 -42.41
CA SER A 140 36.07 15.79 -43.27
C SER A 140 35.64 16.01 -44.73
N ASP A 141 36.36 16.92 -45.38
CA ASP A 141 36.95 16.86 -46.72
C ASP A 141 36.15 16.28 -47.91
N THR A 142 35.81 17.17 -48.86
CA THR A 142 35.88 16.89 -50.30
C THR A 142 36.51 18.07 -51.02
N GLU A 143 37.62 17.79 -51.72
CA GLU A 143 38.39 18.71 -52.56
C GLU A 143 37.60 19.25 -53.76
N GLU A 144 37.84 20.50 -54.16
CA GLU A 144 38.09 20.82 -55.57
C GLU A 144 38.73 22.22 -55.73
N ASP A 145 39.90 22.20 -56.37
CA ASP A 145 40.78 23.31 -56.72
C ASP A 145 40.15 24.21 -57.80
N ILE A 146 39.73 25.42 -57.44
CA ILE A 146 39.39 26.47 -58.41
C ILE A 146 40.65 27.29 -58.70
N THR A 147 41.38 26.84 -59.71
CA THR A 147 42.29 27.67 -60.49
C THR A 147 41.57 28.92 -61.01
N LYS A 148 41.96 30.11 -60.53
CA LYS A 148 42.07 31.36 -61.34
C LYS A 148 42.54 32.57 -60.51
N ARG A 149 43.82 32.88 -60.73
CA ARG A 149 44.35 34.19 -61.18
C ARG A 149 43.92 35.48 -60.45
N LYS A 150 44.98 36.12 -59.93
CA LYS A 150 45.39 37.53 -60.09
C LYS A 150 44.73 38.61 -59.22
N ALA A 151 45.57 39.05 -58.28
CA ALA A 151 46.09 40.41 -58.10
C ALA A 151 45.17 41.50 -57.53
N LEU A 152 45.55 42.05 -56.37
CA LEU A 152 46.09 43.42 -56.18
C LEU A 152 46.06 43.79 -54.68
N HIS A 153 47.25 43.89 -54.07
CA HIS A 153 47.83 44.96 -53.24
C HIS A 153 46.96 45.90 -52.32
N PRO A 154 47.54 46.71 -51.40
CA PRO A 154 47.64 46.36 -49.97
C PRO A 154 47.14 47.45 -48.98
N ARG A 155 47.25 47.14 -47.67
CA ARG A 155 47.66 48.05 -46.56
C ARG A 155 46.59 49.01 -45.97
N ARG A 156 46.32 48.89 -44.66
CA ARG A 156 46.79 49.84 -43.61
C ARG A 156 46.39 49.43 -42.18
N ARG A 157 47.36 49.56 -41.28
CA ARG A 157 47.22 49.66 -39.81
C ARG A 157 46.95 51.11 -39.41
N SER A 158 46.22 51.32 -38.31
CA SER A 158 46.47 52.26 -37.18
C SER A 158 45.16 52.37 -36.38
N SER A 159 45.06 51.96 -35.10
CA SER A 159 45.62 52.51 -33.85
C SER A 159 44.94 53.80 -33.36
N THR A 160 44.98 53.95 -32.01
CA THR A 160 44.64 55.11 -31.14
C THR A 160 43.23 55.09 -30.57
N SER A 161 43.00 55.40 -29.29
CA SER A 161 43.85 55.52 -28.09
C SER A 161 42.93 55.47 -26.88
#